data_AF-A0A967PX66-F1
#
_entry.id   AF-A0A967PX66-F1
#
_cell.length_a   1.000
_cell.length_b   1.000
_cell.length_c   1.000
_cell.angle_alpha   90.00
_cell.angle_beta   90.00
_cell.angle_gamma   90.00
#
_symmetry.space_group_name_H-M   'P 1'
#
loop_
_entity.id
_entity.type
_entity.pdbx_description
1 polymer ?
#
loop_
_entity_poly.entity_id
_entity_poly.type
_entity_poly.pdbx_seq_one_letter_code
_entity_poly.pdbx_strand_id
1 'polypeptide(L)' 'KPLQPLAGRPLIEWVWRRACRLDALDTVVVATDSEEVAAVCDALGAAVERTGPHESGTERVAEVAALPSYGGYD' A
#
# COMPACT_ATOMS: atom_id res chain seq x y z
N LYS A 1 -1.15 -12.22 -6.10
CA LYS A 1 -1.28 -11.38 -7.33
C LYS A 1 -0.42 -10.11 -7.34
N PRO A 2 -0.29 -9.29 -6.28
CA PRO A 2 0.41 -7.99 -6.37
C PRO A 2 1.88 -8.06 -6.79
N LEU A 3 2.54 -9.20 -6.57
CA LEU A 3 3.93 -9.44 -6.95
C LEU A 3 4.12 -10.04 -8.34
N GLN A 4 3.03 -10.25 -9.09
CA GLN A 4 3.13 -10.76 -10.46
C GLN A 4 3.95 -9.78 -11.31
N PRO A 5 4.96 -10.26 -12.05
CA PRO A 5 5.75 -9.40 -12.92
C PRO A 5 4.89 -8.78 -14.02
N LEU A 6 5.04 -7.48 -14.21
CA LEU A 6 4.50 -6.71 -15.33
C LEU A 6 5.66 -5.88 -15.89
N ALA A 7 6.04 -6.14 -17.14
CA ALA A 7 7.19 -5.46 -17.79
C ALA A 7 8.49 -5.48 -16.93
N GLY A 8 8.79 -6.63 -16.30
CA GLY A 8 10.02 -6.84 -15.54
C GLY A 8 10.04 -6.26 -14.12
N ARG A 9 8.94 -5.69 -13.64
CA ARG A 9 8.76 -5.16 -12.27
C ARG A 9 7.49 -5.72 -11.65
N PRO A 10 7.41 -5.91 -10.32
CA PRO A 10 6.19 -6.40 -9.69
C PRO A 10 5.03 -5.41 -9.90
N LEU A 11 3.82 -5.93 -10.13
CA LEU A 11 2.63 -5.13 -10.43
C LEU A 11 2.38 -4.02 -9.39
N ILE A 12 2.60 -4.30 -8.11
CA ILE A 12 2.45 -3.33 -7.02
C ILE A 12 3.34 -2.08 -7.20
N GLU A 13 4.54 -2.23 -7.74
CA GLU A 13 5.46 -1.10 -7.97
C GLU A 13 4.86 -0.11 -8.97
N TRP A 14 4.21 -0.59 -10.02
CA TRP A 14 3.57 0.27 -11.02
C TRP A 14 2.38 1.04 -10.44
N VAL A 15 1.59 0.39 -9.58
CA VAL A 15 0.44 1.03 -8.91
C VAL A 15 0.93 2.11 -7.96
N TRP A 16 1.87 1.77 -7.07
CA TRP A 16 2.43 2.70 -6.09
C TRP A 16 3.09 3.91 -6.77
N ARG A 17 3.98 3.69 -7.76
CA ARG A 17 4.65 4.79 -8.48
C ARG A 17 3.67 5.71 -9.21
N ARG A 18 2.54 5.19 -9.71
CA ARG A 18 1.52 6.02 -10.36
C ARG A 18 0.74 6.84 -9.33
N ALA A 19 0.36 6.24 -8.20
CA ALA A 19 -0.30 6.94 -7.11
C ALA A 19 0.56 8.10 -6.58
N CYS A 20 1.86 7.87 -6.34
CA CYS A 20 2.78 8.91 -5.86
C CYS A 20 3.01 10.08 -6.83
N ARG A 21 2.57 9.98 -8.10
CA ARG A 21 2.67 11.06 -9.09
C ARG A 21 1.42 11.93 -9.16
N LEU A 22 0.39 11.60 -8.39
CA LEU A 22 -0.84 12.39 -8.35
C LEU A 22 -0.63 13.55 -7.39
N ASP A 23 -0.69 14.78 -7.90
CA ASP A 23 -0.58 16.00 -7.08
C ASP A 23 -1.73 16.16 -6.07
N ALA A 24 -2.79 15.36 -6.22
CA ALA A 24 -3.97 15.38 -5.35
C ALA A 24 -3.82 14.51 -4.09
N LEU A 25 -2.70 13.77 -3.92
CA LEU A 25 -2.49 12.89 -2.78
C LEU A 25 -1.32 13.39 -1.94
N ASP A 26 -1.57 13.68 -0.66
CA ASP A 26 -0.52 14.09 0.29
C ASP A 26 0.41 12.92 0.65
N THR A 27 -0.15 11.71 0.74
CA THR A 27 0.59 10.50 1.08
C THR A 27 0.05 9.28 0.36
N VAL A 28 0.91 8.27 0.16
CA VAL A 28 0.55 6.99 -0.45
C VAL A 28 1.17 5.87 0.38
N VAL A 29 0.30 5.00 0.89
CA VAL A 29 0.65 3.84 1.71
C VAL A 29 0.05 2.57 1.10
N VAL A 30 0.79 1.46 1.16
CA VAL A 30 0.30 0.14 0.79
C VAL A 30 -0.24 -0.55 2.04
N ALA A 31 -1.48 -1.01 2.01
CA ALA A 31 -2.08 -1.82 3.07
C ALA A 31 -2.07 -3.30 2.67
N THR A 32 -1.41 -4.17 3.43
CA THR A 32 -1.32 -5.60 3.10
C THR A 32 -1.20 -6.50 4.33
N ASP A 33 -1.83 -7.68 4.26
CA ASP A 33 -1.67 -8.79 5.22
C ASP A 33 -0.56 -9.77 4.83
N SER A 34 0.13 -9.52 3.72
CA SER A 34 1.16 -10.40 3.17
C SER A 34 2.55 -9.86 3.48
N GLU A 35 3.31 -10.61 4.28
CA GLU A 35 4.70 -10.28 4.59
C GLU A 35 5.60 -10.20 3.35
N GLU A 36 5.35 -11.04 2.34
CA GLU A 36 6.09 -11.00 1.07
C GLU A 36 5.85 -9.69 0.33
N VAL A 37 4.59 -9.23 0.28
CA VAL A 37 4.24 -7.94 -0.33
C VAL A 37 4.86 -6.79 0.46
N ALA A 38 4.80 -6.85 1.79
CA ALA A 38 5.37 -5.84 2.64
C ALA A 38 6.89 -5.72 2.44
N ALA A 39 7.61 -6.84 2.44
CA ALA A 39 9.05 -6.86 2.19
C ALA A 39 9.43 -6.27 0.82
N VAL A 40 8.64 -6.55 -0.23
CA VAL A 40 8.85 -5.93 -1.55
C VAL A 40 8.60 -4.43 -1.50
N CYS A 41 7.56 -3.97 -0.81
CA CYS A 41 7.27 -2.54 -0.65
C CYS A 41 8.38 -1.82 0.13
N ASP A 42 8.84 -2.42 1.23
CA ASP A 42 9.97 -1.94 2.04
C ASP A 42 11.23 -1.79 1.16
N ALA A 43 11.56 -2.80 0.34
CA ALA A 43 12.70 -2.75 -0.57
C ALA A 43 12.56 -1.70 -1.69
N LEU A 44 11.34 -1.35 -2.08
CA LEU A 44 11.04 -0.30 -3.04
C LEU A 44 11.06 1.11 -2.42
N GLY A 45 11.10 1.21 -1.08
CA GLY A 45 10.94 2.46 -0.34
C GLY A 45 9.49 2.97 -0.30
N ALA A 46 8.52 2.09 -0.53
CA ALA A 46 7.11 2.41 -0.41
C ALA A 46 6.68 2.32 1.06
N ALA A 47 5.96 3.32 1.56
CA ALA A 47 5.31 3.23 2.87
C ALA A 47 4.31 2.07 2.85
N VAL A 48 4.37 1.21 3.86
CA VAL A 48 3.54 0.00 3.95
C VAL A 48 3.07 -0.22 5.38
N GLU A 49 1.80 -0.59 5.51
CA GLU A 49 1.17 -0.97 6.77
C GLU A 49 0.72 -2.42 6.68
N ARG A 50 1.10 -3.20 7.69
CA ARG A 50 0.72 -4.60 7.82
C ARG A 50 -0.66 -4.67 8.47
N THR A 51 -1.63 -5.22 7.77
CA THR A 51 -3.02 -5.32 8.24
C THR A 51 -3.36 -6.73 8.69
N GLY A 52 -4.44 -6.88 9.45
CA GLY A 52 -5.09 -8.18 9.62
C GLY A 52 -5.71 -8.73 8.33
N PRO A 53 -6.16 -10.00 8.34
CA PRO A 53 -7.01 -10.52 7.28
C PRO A 53 -8.38 -9.84 7.32
N HIS A 54 -8.92 -9.49 6.14
CA HIS A 54 -10.24 -8.85 5.99
C HIS A 54 -11.03 -9.49 4.87
N GLU A 55 -12.36 -9.46 4.99
CA GLU A 55 -13.27 -9.99 3.97
C GLU A 55 -13.42 -9.01 2.79
N SER A 56 -13.17 -7.72 3.03
CA SER A 56 -13.26 -6.67 2.03
C SER A 56 -12.04 -5.74 1.99
N GLY A 57 -11.84 -5.07 0.86
CA GLY A 57 -10.82 -4.03 0.73
C GLY A 57 -11.12 -2.78 1.57
N THR A 58 -12.40 -2.48 1.79
CA THR A 58 -12.83 -1.31 2.58
C THR A 58 -12.42 -1.43 4.03
N GLU A 59 -12.60 -2.61 4.65
CA GLU A 59 -12.17 -2.87 6.03
C GLU A 59 -10.65 -2.74 6.18
N ARG A 60 -9.90 -3.26 5.21
CA ARG A 60 -8.44 -3.14 5.19
C ARG A 60 -7.98 -1.68 5.18
N VAL A 61 -8.60 -0.86 4.34
CA VAL A 61 -8.28 0.58 4.28
C VAL A 61 -8.70 1.29 5.56
N ALA A 62 -9.85 0.94 6.13
CA ALA A 62 -10.34 1.52 7.37
C ALA A 62 -9.42 1.22 8.57
N GLU A 63 -8.87 0.01 8.67
CA GLU A 63 -7.87 -0.34 9.70
C GLU A 63 -6.66 0.60 9.63
N VAL A 64 -6.11 0.79 8.43
CA VAL A 64 -4.93 1.65 8.24
C VAL A 64 -5.26 3.12 8.49
N ALA A 65 -6.39 3.61 7.99
CA ALA A 65 -6.81 5.00 8.19
C ALA A 65 -7.02 5.36 9.68
N ALA A 66 -7.34 4.37 10.52
CA ALA A 66 -7.51 4.56 11.95
C ALA A 66 -6.18 4.65 12.73
N LEU A 67 -5.02 4.40 12.11
CA LEU A 67 -3.73 4.49 12.80
C LEU A 67 -3.37 5.95 13.13
N PRO A 68 -2.74 6.23 14.27
CA PRO A 68 -2.39 7.59 14.68
C PRO A 68 -1.55 8.37 13.64
N SER A 69 -0.71 7.67 12.88
CA SER A 69 0.12 8.23 11.81
C SER A 69 -0.68 8.87 10.67
N TYR A 70 -1.96 8.50 10.51
CA TYR A 70 -2.84 9.00 9.45
C TYR A 70 -4.01 9.82 9.96
N GLY A 71 -4.14 10.04 11.27
CA GLY A 71 -5.26 10.80 11.85
C GLY A 71 -5.27 12.30 11.52
N GLY A 72 -4.25 12.81 10.83
CA GLY A 72 -4.16 14.20 10.38
C GLY A 72 -4.54 14.42 8.91
N TYR A 73 -4.95 13.38 8.20
CA TYR A 73 -5.50 13.49 6.84
C TYR A 73 -7.03 13.51 6.93
N ASP A 74 -7.66 14.55 6.40
CA ASP A 74 -9.12 14.73 6.33
C ASP A 74 -9.75 13.99 5.13
#